data_AF-A0A1F3W293-F1
#
_entry.id   AF-A0A1F3W293-F1
#
_cell.length_a   1.000
_cell.length_b   1.000
_cell.length_c   1.000
_cell.angle_alpha   90.00
_cell.angle_beta   90.00
_cell.angle_gamma   90.00
#
_symmetry.space_group_name_H-M   'P 1'
#
loop_
_entity.id
_entity.type
_entity.pdbx_description
1 polymer ?
#
loop_
_entity_poly.entity_id
_entity_poly.type
_entity_poly.pdbx_seq_one_letter_code
_entity_poly.pdbx_strand_id
1 'polypeptide(L)'
;MKPSKGRQIDIKDDEQVVIEGGLDPDLIAAIIKRYGPQIQHCYEKGLVLKPTIKGKVTTNFIISSSGGVIKPKIIESTLRDAFTEKCILQKIVTWKFPKPKGGGTVGVTWPFILMSNMGN
;
A
#
# COMPACT_ATOMS: atom_id res chain seq x y z
N MET A 1 -5.40 41.21 -1.59
CA MET A 1 -6.42 40.26 -1.12
C MET A 1 -5.84 38.85 -1.17
N LYS A 2 -5.68 38.17 -0.04
CA LYS A 2 -5.36 36.73 0.03
C LYS A 2 -6.37 36.06 0.97
N PRO A 3 -7.22 35.14 0.51
CA PRO A 3 -7.97 34.23 1.38
C PRO A 3 -7.35 32.82 1.31
N SER A 4 -7.59 31.85 2.19
CA SER A 4 -7.93 31.77 3.62
C SER A 4 -7.81 30.27 3.97
N LYS A 5 -7.02 29.95 4.99
CA LYS A 5 -7.18 28.88 6.00
C LYS A 5 -8.02 27.64 5.65
N GLY A 6 -7.35 26.48 5.52
CA GLY A 6 -7.92 25.13 5.63
C GLY A 6 -7.10 24.30 6.62
N ARG A 7 -7.77 23.58 7.51
CA ARG A 7 -7.23 22.87 8.69
C ARG A 7 -6.30 21.72 8.30
N GLN A 8 -5.04 21.78 8.74
CA GLN A 8 -4.03 20.73 8.50
C GLN A 8 -4.14 19.62 9.54
N ILE A 9 -4.13 18.37 9.07
CA ILE A 9 -3.93 17.17 9.88
C ILE A 9 -2.49 16.73 9.63
N ASP A 10 -1.66 16.77 10.66
CA ASP A 10 -0.25 16.37 10.62
C ASP A 10 -0.11 14.86 10.39
N ILE A 11 0.24 14.49 9.15
CA ILE A 11 0.75 13.16 8.83
C ILE A 11 2.26 13.25 8.90
N LYS A 12 2.87 12.54 9.86
CA LYS A 12 4.33 12.46 10.02
C LYS A 12 4.95 11.85 8.76
N ASP A 13 5.59 12.71 7.98
CA ASP A 13 6.36 12.41 6.78
C ASP A 13 7.76 11.91 7.21
N ASP A 14 7.90 10.60 7.41
CA ASP A 14 9.22 9.95 7.49
C ASP A 14 9.18 8.57 6.81
N GLU A 15 8.41 8.42 5.74
CA GLU A 15 8.59 7.32 4.81
C GLU A 15 8.16 7.79 3.41
N GLN A 16 9.15 8.16 2.58
CA GLN A 16 8.91 8.78 1.28
C GLN A 16 8.12 7.85 0.36
N VAL A 17 6.88 8.23 0.07
CA VAL A 17 6.07 7.61 -0.98
C VAL A 17 6.47 8.25 -2.30
N VAL A 18 7.42 7.64 -3.01
CA VAL A 18 7.85 8.09 -4.35
C VAL A 18 6.75 7.73 -5.36
N ILE A 19 6.08 8.76 -5.89
CA ILE A 19 4.99 8.62 -6.87
C ILE A 19 5.43 9.35 -8.14
N GLU A 20 5.97 8.60 -9.09
CA GLU A 20 6.44 9.15 -10.36
C GLU A 20 5.37 8.96 -11.45
N GLY A 21 4.75 10.06 -11.86
CA GLY A 21 3.98 10.16 -13.11
C GLY A 21 2.46 10.00 -12.99
N GLY A 22 1.76 10.68 -13.91
CA GLY A 22 0.43 10.39 -14.48
C GLY A 22 -0.80 10.20 -13.60
N LEU A 23 -0.69 9.86 -12.32
CA LEU A 23 -1.79 9.54 -11.44
C LEU A 23 -1.64 10.28 -10.11
N ASP A 24 -2.75 10.79 -9.60
CA ASP A 24 -2.76 11.60 -8.39
C ASP A 24 -2.41 10.74 -7.15
N PRO A 25 -1.52 11.23 -6.28
CA PRO A 25 -1.04 10.44 -5.14
C PRO A 25 -2.15 10.14 -4.11
N ASP A 26 -3.08 11.07 -3.90
CA ASP A 26 -4.21 10.85 -2.99
C ASP A 26 -5.17 9.80 -3.55
N LEU A 27 -5.34 9.75 -4.86
CA LEU A 27 -6.13 8.71 -5.54
C LEU A 27 -5.50 7.33 -5.37
N ILE A 28 -4.17 7.22 -5.51
CA ILE A 28 -3.43 5.97 -5.25
C ILE A 28 -3.64 5.54 -3.80
N ALA A 29 -3.43 6.44 -2.84
CA ALA A 29 -3.61 6.17 -1.42
C ALA A 29 -5.05 5.74 -1.09
N ALA A 30 -6.06 6.38 -1.69
CA ALA A 30 -7.47 6.03 -1.51
C ALA A 30 -7.77 4.61 -2.00
N ILE A 31 -7.21 4.20 -3.14
CA ILE A 31 -7.39 2.85 -3.69
C ILE A 31 -6.66 1.80 -2.84
N ILE A 32 -5.44 2.09 -2.39
CA ILE A 32 -4.70 1.19 -1.49
C ILE A 32 -5.50 0.98 -0.20
N LYS A 33 -6.04 2.06 0.40
CA LYS A 33 -6.92 1.98 1.58
C LYS A 33 -8.18 1.15 1.30
N ARG A 34 -8.81 1.33 0.14
CA ARG A 34 -9.99 0.55 -0.27
C ARG A 34 -9.68 -0.95 -0.34
N TYR A 35 -8.48 -1.33 -0.77
CA TYR A 35 -8.03 -2.73 -0.80
C TYR A 35 -7.45 -3.23 0.53
N GLY A 36 -7.31 -2.36 1.54
CA GLY A 36 -6.79 -2.66 2.87
C GLY A 36 -7.34 -3.95 3.50
N PRO A 37 -8.66 -4.24 3.44
CA PRO A 37 -9.21 -5.47 3.98
C PRO A 37 -8.60 -6.76 3.40
N GLN A 38 -8.10 -6.73 2.16
CA GLN A 38 -7.41 -7.91 1.58
C GLN A 38 -6.05 -8.16 2.24
N ILE A 39 -5.36 -7.09 2.63
CA ILE A 39 -4.07 -7.15 3.34
C ILE A 39 -4.30 -7.61 4.77
N GLN A 40 -5.35 -7.09 5.42
CA GLN A 40 -5.78 -7.54 6.73
C GLN A 40 -6.07 -9.05 6.73
N HIS A 41 -6.81 -9.56 5.75
CA HIS A 41 -7.08 -10.99 5.62
C HIS A 41 -5.81 -11.85 5.49
N CYS A 42 -4.80 -11.35 4.77
CA CYS A 42 -3.50 -12.03 4.69
C CYS A 42 -2.81 -12.07 6.06
N TYR A 43 -2.86 -10.98 6.81
CA TYR A 43 -2.29 -10.89 8.16
C TYR A 43 -3.01 -11.79 9.16
N GLU A 44 -4.35 -11.81 9.16
CA GLU A 44 -5.17 -12.68 10.00
C GLU A 44 -4.86 -14.16 9.78
N LYS A 45 -4.69 -14.58 8.52
CA LYS A 45 -4.23 -15.94 8.22
C LYS A 45 -2.83 -16.23 8.76
N GLY A 46 -1.94 -15.26 8.72
CA GLY A 46 -0.62 -15.35 9.34
C GLY A 46 -0.71 -15.52 10.86
N LEU A 47 -1.58 -14.75 11.52
CA LEU A 47 -1.82 -14.80 12.96
C LEU A 47 -2.36 -16.16 13.43
N VAL A 48 -3.20 -16.83 12.61
CA VAL A 48 -3.66 -18.20 12.91
C VAL A 48 -2.48 -19.17 13.03
N LEU A 49 -1.43 -19.00 12.23
CA LEU A 49 -0.25 -19.86 12.24
C LEU A 49 0.81 -19.39 13.25
N LYS A 50 0.97 -18.07 13.42
CA LYS A 50 1.95 -17.44 14.31
C LYS A 50 1.31 -16.23 15.00
N PRO A 51 0.69 -16.39 16.17
CA PRO A 51 -0.08 -15.32 16.83
C PRO A 51 0.71 -14.06 17.23
N THR A 52 2.04 -14.13 17.20
CA THR A 52 2.94 -13.05 17.63
C THR A 52 3.51 -12.22 16.49
N ILE A 53 3.20 -12.54 15.22
CA ILE A 53 3.74 -11.78 14.09
C ILE A 53 3.19 -10.35 14.08
N LYS A 54 4.11 -9.41 13.92
CA LYS A 54 3.83 -7.99 13.76
C LYS A 54 5.04 -7.34 13.09
N GLY A 55 4.84 -6.24 12.41
CA GLY A 55 5.93 -5.53 11.76
C GLY A 55 5.48 -4.73 10.56
N LYS A 56 6.46 -4.31 9.76
CA LYS A 56 6.29 -3.55 8.54
C LYS A 56 6.58 -4.44 7.34
N VAL A 57 5.79 -4.30 6.29
CA VAL A 57 6.07 -4.85 4.96
C VAL A 57 6.02 -3.71 3.95
N THR A 58 7.17 -3.32 3.42
CA THR A 58 7.27 -2.29 2.39
C THR A 58 7.25 -2.94 1.03
N THR A 59 6.24 -2.59 0.24
CA THR A 59 6.04 -3.12 -1.11
C THR A 59 6.40 -2.10 -2.16
N ASN A 60 6.86 -2.57 -3.31
CA ASN A 60 7.04 -1.76 -4.51
C ASN A 60 6.34 -2.46 -5.68
N PHE A 61 5.60 -1.69 -6.47
CA PHE A 61 4.94 -2.19 -7.66
C PHE A 61 4.80 -1.08 -8.71
N ILE A 62 4.47 -1.47 -9.94
CA ILE A 62 4.24 -0.53 -11.05
C ILE A 62 2.78 -0.61 -11.47
N ILE A 63 2.14 0.54 -11.62
CA ILE A 63 0.84 0.68 -12.28
C ILE A 63 1.12 0.86 -13.78
N SER A 64 0.66 -0.09 -14.58
CA SER A 64 0.75 -0.02 -16.04
C SER A 64 -0.16 1.05 -16.63
N SER A 65 0.03 1.40 -17.89
CA SER A 65 -0.84 2.32 -18.65
C SER A 65 -2.32 1.91 -18.70
N SER A 66 -2.60 0.62 -18.49
CA SER A 66 -3.96 0.06 -18.40
C SER A 66 -4.61 0.23 -17.03
N GLY A 67 -3.87 0.68 -16.02
CA GLY A 67 -4.30 0.74 -14.61
C GLY A 67 -4.10 -0.57 -13.85
N GLY A 68 -3.62 -1.64 -14.50
CA GLY A 68 -3.26 -2.90 -13.83
C GLY A 68 -1.90 -2.82 -13.14
N VAL A 69 -1.76 -3.54 -12.02
CA VAL A 69 -0.49 -3.69 -11.31
C VAL A 69 0.41 -4.73 -11.99
N ILE A 70 1.70 -4.41 -12.12
CA ILE A 70 2.76 -5.29 -12.62
C ILE A 70 3.99 -5.24 -11.70
N LYS A 71 4.79 -6.31 -11.75
CA LYS A 71 6.06 -6.46 -11.00
C LYS A 71 5.96 -6.16 -9.48
N PRO A 72 4.95 -6.65 -8.75
CA PRO A 72 4.88 -6.43 -7.31
C PRO A 72 6.00 -7.18 -6.59
N LYS A 73 6.68 -6.51 -5.67
CA LYS A 73 7.75 -7.07 -4.85
C LYS A 73 7.74 -6.46 -3.45
N ILE A 74 8.31 -7.18 -2.49
CA ILE A 74 8.64 -6.65 -1.17
C ILE A 74 10.08 -6.14 -1.26
N ILE A 75 10.31 -4.89 -0.85
CA ILE A 75 11.63 -4.28 -0.83
C ILE A 75 12.22 -4.21 0.57
N GLU A 76 11.38 -4.27 1.61
CA GLU A 76 11.80 -4.35 3.01
C GLU A 76 10.71 -5.06 3.82
N SER A 77 11.10 -5.91 4.78
CA SER A 77 10.16 -6.54 5.70
C SER A 77 10.79 -6.76 7.08
N THR A 78 10.08 -6.31 8.12
CA THR A 78 10.36 -6.68 9.52
C THR A 78 9.39 -7.74 10.05
N LEU A 79 8.32 -8.05 9.31
CA LEU A 79 7.37 -9.12 9.64
C LEU A 79 8.03 -10.51 9.60
N ARG A 80 8.93 -10.72 8.62
CA ARG A 80 9.68 -11.98 8.39
C ARG A 80 8.79 -13.21 8.34
N ASP A 81 7.63 -13.09 7.69
CA ASP A 81 6.68 -14.20 7.50
C ASP A 81 6.34 -14.40 6.03
N ALA A 82 7.03 -15.36 5.40
CA ALA A 82 6.92 -15.62 3.97
C ALA A 82 5.50 -15.98 3.51
N PHE A 83 4.69 -16.62 4.36
CA PHE A 83 3.31 -16.98 4.03
C PHE A 83 2.44 -15.72 3.89
N THR A 84 2.48 -14.84 4.89
CA THR A 84 1.75 -13.57 4.90
C THR A 84 2.23 -12.66 3.77
N GLU A 85 3.55 -12.53 3.61
CA GLU A 85 4.20 -11.74 2.57
C GLU A 85 3.79 -12.17 1.15
N LYS A 86 3.78 -13.49 0.89
CA LYS A 86 3.31 -14.03 -0.40
C LYS A 86 1.84 -13.75 -0.64
N CYS A 87 0.99 -13.89 0.38
CA CYS A 87 -0.43 -13.56 0.28
C CYS A 87 -0.63 -12.09 -0.09
N ILE A 88 0.11 -11.16 0.53
CA ILE A 88 0.06 -9.72 0.25
C ILE A 88 0.36 -9.45 -1.23
N LEU A 89 1.45 -10.00 -1.76
CA LEU A 89 1.82 -9.82 -3.17
C LEU A 89 0.74 -10.37 -4.14
N GLN A 90 0.15 -11.52 -3.79
CA GLN A 90 -0.95 -12.11 -4.56
C GLN A 90 -2.23 -11.26 -4.53
N LYS A 91 -2.46 -10.45 -3.50
CA LYS A 91 -3.55 -9.47 -3.49
C LYS A 91 -3.21 -8.25 -4.32
N ILE A 92 -2.03 -7.68 -4.14
CA ILE A 92 -1.58 -6.47 -4.83
C ILE A 92 -1.64 -6.63 -6.35
N VAL A 93 -1.23 -7.77 -6.91
CA VAL A 93 -1.28 -8.01 -8.36
C VAL A 93 -2.71 -7.95 -8.94
N THR A 94 -3.74 -8.15 -8.11
CA THR A 94 -5.15 -8.12 -8.55
C THR A 94 -5.77 -6.72 -8.52
N TRP A 95 -5.08 -5.74 -7.93
CA TRP A 95 -5.60 -4.41 -7.77
C TRP A 95 -5.72 -3.68 -9.10
N LYS A 96 -6.74 -2.83 -9.19
CA LYS A 96 -7.00 -1.98 -10.35
C LYS A 96 -6.98 -0.53 -9.93
N PHE A 97 -6.18 0.24 -10.67
CA PHE A 97 -6.09 1.68 -10.56
C PHE A 97 -6.70 2.33 -11.82
N PRO A 98 -7.11 3.60 -11.73
CA PRO A 98 -7.39 4.41 -12.90
C PRO A 98 -6.17 4.47 -13.81
N LYS A 99 -6.42 4.60 -15.11
CA LYS A 99 -5.36 4.73 -16.09
C LYS A 99 -4.56 6.01 -15.82
N PRO A 100 -3.21 5.94 -15.77
CA PRO A 100 -2.39 7.15 -15.67
C PRO A 100 -2.63 8.09 -16.86
N LYS A 101 -2.72 9.40 -16.59
CA LYS A 101 -2.76 10.43 -17.63
C LYS A 101 -1.47 10.37 -18.45
N GLY A 102 -1.60 10.49 -19.77
CA GLY A 102 -0.45 10.45 -20.70
C GLY A 102 0.03 9.03 -21.05
N GLY A 103 -0.63 7.97 -20.58
CA GLY A 103 -0.34 6.60 -21.02
C GLY A 103 0.97 6.00 -20.50
N GLY A 104 1.63 6.68 -19.55
CA GLY A 104 2.83 6.20 -18.88
C GLY A 104 2.55 5.13 -17.82
N THR A 105 3.60 4.76 -17.10
CA THR A 105 3.54 3.87 -15.93
C THR A 105 3.87 4.64 -14.67
N VAL A 106 3.34 4.19 -13.52
CA VAL A 106 3.56 4.84 -12.22
C VAL A 106 4.21 3.87 -11.26
N GLY A 107 5.38 4.22 -10.73
CA GLY A 107 6.01 3.48 -9.64
C GLY A 107 5.35 3.83 -8.31
N VAL A 108 5.05 2.82 -7.49
CA VAL A 108 4.48 3.01 -6.16
C VAL A 108 5.27 2.20 -5.15
N THR A 109 5.74 2.86 -4.10
CA THR A 109 6.30 2.22 -2.91
C THR A 109 5.38 2.50 -1.74
N TRP A 110 4.86 1.45 -1.10
CA TRP A 110 3.88 1.60 -0.02
C TRP A 110 4.18 0.66 1.17
N PRO A 111 4.33 1.22 2.38
CA PRO A 111 4.48 0.44 3.60
C PRO A 111 3.13 -0.02 4.18
N PHE A 112 3.07 -1.28 4.59
CA PHE A 112 1.97 -1.82 5.38
C PHE A 112 2.45 -2.07 6.81
N ILE A 113 1.85 -1.38 7.78
CA ILE A 113 2.06 -1.63 9.20
C ILE A 113 1.06 -2.69 9.65
N LEU A 114 1.58 -3.86 10.00
CA LEU A 114 0.82 -5.02 10.41
C LEU A 114 0.99 -5.20 11.91
N MET A 115 -0.06 -4.88 12.63
CA MET A 115 -0.13 -5.02 14.07
C MET A 115 -1.54 -5.44 14.45
N SER A 116 -1.67 -6.32 15.43
CA SER A 116 -2.96 -6.65 16.02
C SER A 116 -3.48 -5.42 16.77
N ASN A 117 -4.38 -4.66 16.14
CA ASN A 117 -5.30 -3.82 16.89
C ASN A 117 -6.47 -4.72 17.31
N MET A 118 -6.27 -5.53 18.35
CA MET A 118 -7.40 -6.10 19.07
C MET A 118 -8.10 -4.94 19.80
N GLY A 119 -8.93 -4.22 19.06
CA GLY A 119 -9.92 -3.30 19.61
C GLY A 119 -11.14 -4.10 20.02
N ASN A 120 -11.19 -4.43 21.31
CA ASN A 120 -12.33 -4.80 22.17
C ASN A 120 -13.66 -5.20 21.51
#